data_AF-A0A9N9GY95-F1
#
_entry.id   AF-A0A9N9GY95-F1
#
_cell.length_a   1.000
_cell.length_b   1.000
_cell.length_c   1.000
_cell.angle_alpha   90.00
_cell.angle_beta   90.00
_cell.angle_gamma   90.00
#
_symmetry.space_group_name_H-M   'P 1'
#
loop_
_entity.id
_entity.type
_entity.pdbx_description
1 polymer ?
#
loop_
_entity_poly.entity_id
_entity_poly.type
_entity_poly.pdbx_seq_one_letter_code
_entity_poly.pdbx_strand_id
1 'polypeptide(L)'
;MILVPQNETEDKILEEHKQSNCTLHLLSSISSTTQKKCNLKLCNNKSSEGGVMIYVVCDGCGDMFCLKHRHPSTHQCASLNIASENKAKRREMAEELIAKYFKKTNSDTNDNTSTSATSSKSQSSLTAKPKKKGNKMIEVMKLKSKAQGDSSIPMDSRLFLNVEFLNNSNVVNKPMFFNKNWTIGKVLDKVAIEGKIRNVNNRIAVDDPDKSCELLESGDAIRF
;
A
#
# COMPACT_ATOMS: atom_id res chain seq x y z
N MET A 1 17.25 16.83 16.69
CA MET A 1 17.76 16.87 15.30
C MET A 1 18.82 17.95 15.27
N ILE A 2 20.07 17.59 14.95
CA ILE A 2 21.20 18.52 14.91
C ILE A 2 21.27 19.03 13.46
N LEU A 3 21.31 20.35 13.29
CA LEU A 3 21.50 20.97 11.97
C LEU A 3 23.00 21.12 11.73
N VAL A 4 23.57 20.26 10.89
CA VAL A 4 24.98 20.34 10.51
C VAL A 4 25.11 21.24 9.27
N PRO A 5 25.84 22.37 9.34
CA PRO A 5 26.09 23.22 8.17
C PRO A 5 26.93 22.46 7.13
N GLN A 6 26.53 22.52 5.86
CA GLN A 6 27.06 21.65 4.79
C GLN A 6 28.45 22.05 4.26
N ASN A 7 29.18 22.95 4.91
CA ASN A 7 30.37 23.56 4.31
C ASN A 7 31.51 23.91 5.30
N GLU A 8 31.62 23.21 6.42
CA GLU A 8 32.70 23.43 7.40
C GLU A 8 33.44 22.14 7.72
N THR A 9 34.72 22.26 8.07
CA THR A 9 35.57 21.13 8.47
C THR A 9 35.09 20.55 9.81
N GLU A 10 35.14 19.23 9.94
CA GLU A 10 34.66 18.50 11.14
C GLU A 10 35.29 19.01 12.44
N ASP A 11 36.57 19.37 12.41
CA ASP A 11 37.30 19.91 13.56
C ASP A 11 36.76 21.26 14.03
N LYS A 12 36.39 22.13 13.09
CA LYS A 12 35.85 23.46 13.39
C LYS A 12 34.46 23.35 14.04
N ILE A 13 33.63 22.45 13.50
CA ILE A 13 32.30 22.15 14.04
C ILE A 13 32.42 21.58 15.47
N LEU A 14 33.41 20.72 15.71
CA LEU A 14 33.64 20.14 17.03
C LEU A 14 34.10 21.18 18.06
N GLU A 15 34.98 22.11 17.68
CA GLU A 15 35.41 23.20 18.56
C GLU A 15 34.26 24.16 18.90
N GLU A 16 33.48 24.57 17.90
CA GLU A 16 32.31 25.44 18.11
C GLU A 16 31.25 24.75 18.99
N HIS A 17 31.04 23.45 18.83
CA HIS A 17 30.15 22.66 19.68
C HIS A 17 30.61 22.65 21.14
N LYS A 18 31.91 22.44 21.38
CA LYS A 18 32.51 22.46 22.72
C LYS A 18 32.42 23.83 23.37
N GLN A 19 32.67 24.91 22.62
CA GLN A 19 32.60 26.28 23.12
C GLN A 19 31.17 26.74 23.41
N SER A 20 30.21 26.26 22.62
CA SER A 20 28.80 26.66 22.75
C SER A 20 28.00 25.84 23.78
N ASN A 21 28.62 24.91 24.52
CA ASN A 21 27.91 24.00 25.44
C ASN A 21 26.63 23.40 24.81
N CYS A 22 26.75 22.94 23.56
CA CYS A 22 25.65 22.34 22.79
C CYS A 22 24.46 23.28 22.50
N THR A 23 24.57 24.61 22.59
CA THR A 23 23.40 25.52 22.46
C THR A 23 23.09 25.99 21.04
N LEU A 24 24.08 26.03 20.14
CA LEU A 24 23.95 26.68 18.83
C LEU A 24 23.13 25.88 17.80
N HIS A 25 23.31 24.56 17.74
CA HIS A 25 22.66 23.68 16.74
C HIS A 25 21.41 22.95 17.26
N LEU A 26 20.82 23.42 18.36
CA LEU A 26 19.58 22.87 18.88
C LEU A 26 18.37 23.46 18.15
N LEU A 27 17.32 22.67 17.96
CA LEU A 27 16.04 23.20 17.48
C LEU A 27 15.47 24.31 18.40
N SER A 28 15.90 24.35 19.67
CA SER A 28 15.48 25.35 20.66
C SER A 28 16.08 26.74 20.44
N SER A 29 17.21 26.87 19.72
CA SER A 29 17.85 28.17 19.44
C SER A 29 17.25 28.89 18.24
N ILE A 30 16.32 28.24 17.51
CA ILE A 30 15.57 28.88 16.43
C ILE A 30 14.51 29.80 17.05
N SER A 31 14.80 31.10 17.10
CA SER A 31 13.84 32.12 17.50
C SER A 31 12.69 32.15 16.48
N SER A 32 11.56 31.50 16.76
CA SER A 32 10.41 31.52 15.88
C SER A 32 9.66 32.85 16.05
N THR A 33 9.94 33.82 15.18
CA THR A 33 9.34 35.17 15.16
C THR A 33 7.84 35.21 14.80
N THR A 34 7.17 34.06 14.72
CA THR A 34 5.71 33.98 14.54
C THR A 34 5.13 33.13 15.65
N GLN A 35 4.17 33.69 16.40
CA GLN A 35 3.41 32.96 17.41
C GLN A 35 2.57 31.86 16.73
N LYS A 36 3.19 30.72 16.45
CA LYS A 36 2.49 29.53 15.99
C LYS A 36 1.60 29.07 17.15
N LYS A 37 0.30 28.88 16.89
CA LYS A 37 -0.68 28.37 17.84
C LYS A 37 -1.44 27.20 17.21
N CYS A 38 -2.01 26.35 18.04
CA CYS A 38 -2.85 25.25 17.59
C CYS A 38 -4.16 25.81 17.00
N ASN A 39 -4.60 25.31 15.84
CA ASN A 39 -5.85 25.75 15.22
C ASN A 39 -7.12 25.22 15.92
N LEU A 40 -6.99 24.33 16.89
CA LEU A 40 -8.12 23.83 17.67
C LEU A 40 -8.59 24.90 18.68
N LYS A 41 -9.85 25.32 18.58
CA LYS A 41 -10.43 26.44 19.37
C LYS A 41 -10.36 26.25 20.89
N LEU A 42 -10.38 25.02 21.38
CA LEU A 42 -10.32 24.68 22.81
C LEU A 42 -8.92 24.23 23.28
N CYS A 43 -7.89 24.45 22.47
CA CYS A 43 -6.54 24.04 22.83
C CYS A 43 -5.88 25.04 23.79
N ASN A 44 -5.78 24.67 25.06
CA ASN A 44 -5.11 25.46 26.10
C ASN A 44 -3.64 25.03 26.34
N ASN A 45 -2.94 24.55 25.30
CA ASN A 45 -1.51 24.24 25.42
C ASN A 45 -0.71 25.54 25.49
N LYS A 46 -0.67 26.12 26.69
CA LYS A 46 0.31 27.13 27.08
C LYS A 46 1.63 26.40 27.29
N SER A 47 2.72 26.95 26.79
CA SER A 47 4.07 26.45 27.07
C SER A 47 4.26 26.44 28.58
N SER A 48 4.27 25.27 29.19
CA SER A 48 4.77 25.14 30.55
C SER A 48 6.24 25.55 30.54
N GLU A 49 6.61 26.38 31.52
CA GLU A 49 7.90 27.05 31.70
C GLU A 49 9.09 26.24 31.15
N GLY A 50 9.73 26.75 30.08
CA GLY A 50 10.95 26.18 29.50
C GLY A 50 10.77 25.15 28.37
N GLY A 51 9.55 24.76 28.01
CA GLY A 51 9.31 23.81 26.91
C GLY A 51 9.26 24.45 25.53
N VAL A 52 10.05 23.94 24.57
CA VAL A 52 9.93 24.30 23.14
C VAL A 52 8.61 23.80 22.58
N MET A 53 7.75 24.71 22.12
CA MET A 53 6.46 24.37 21.53
C MET A 53 6.63 23.95 20.07
N ILE A 54 6.52 22.64 19.83
CA ILE A 54 6.57 22.06 18.48
C ILE A 54 5.15 21.97 17.92
N TYR A 55 4.96 22.50 16.72
CA TYR A 55 3.74 22.40 15.94
C TYR A 55 3.97 21.51 14.72
N VAL A 56 2.94 20.75 14.35
CA VAL A 56 2.94 19.88 13.18
C VAL A 56 1.75 20.25 12.30
N VAL A 57 2.01 20.31 10.99
CA VAL A 57 0.98 20.51 9.97
C VAL A 57 0.25 19.20 9.76
N CYS A 58 -1.09 19.23 9.73
CA CYS A 58 -1.89 18.05 9.39
C CYS A 58 -1.89 17.82 7.88
N ASP A 59 -1.53 16.61 7.43
CA ASP A 59 -1.57 16.22 6.01
C ASP A 59 -2.98 16.25 5.41
N GLY A 60 -4.02 16.20 6.25
CA GLY A 60 -5.41 16.15 5.83
C GLY A 60 -6.03 17.53 5.57
N CYS A 61 -5.87 18.48 6.50
CA CYS A 61 -6.48 19.81 6.40
C CYS A 61 -5.47 20.95 6.20
N GLY A 62 -4.16 20.70 6.29
CA GLY A 62 -3.12 21.71 6.13
C GLY A 62 -2.95 22.67 7.31
N ASP A 63 -3.73 22.50 8.38
CA ASP A 63 -3.66 23.34 9.57
C ASP A 63 -2.57 22.90 10.55
N MET A 64 -2.10 23.85 11.38
CA MET A 64 -1.09 23.59 12.42
C MET A 64 -1.72 23.17 13.75
N PHE A 65 -1.20 22.08 14.32
CA PHE A 65 -1.61 21.57 15.62
C PHE A 65 -0.42 21.29 16.52
N CYS A 66 -0.61 21.42 17.83
CA CYS A 66 0.35 20.95 18.83
C CYS A 66 0.42 19.41 18.83
N LEU A 67 1.44 18.82 19.45
CA LEU A 67 1.62 17.36 19.53
C LEU A 67 0.38 16.61 20.06
N LYS A 68 -0.36 17.16 21.04
CA LYS A 68 -1.60 16.55 21.57
C LYS A 68 -2.75 16.49 20.55
N HIS A 69 -2.76 17.43 19.59
CA HIS A 69 -3.83 17.55 18.59
C HIS A 69 -3.35 17.22 17.17
N ARG A 70 -2.16 16.63 17.02
CA ARG A 70 -1.56 16.31 15.72
C ARG A 70 -2.42 15.31 14.92
N HIS A 71 -3.08 14.37 15.60
CA HIS A 71 -3.80 13.29 14.93
C HIS A 71 -5.16 13.78 14.39
N PRO A 72 -5.58 13.40 13.17
CA PRO A 72 -6.83 13.87 12.55
C PRO A 72 -8.10 13.66 13.39
N SER A 73 -8.14 12.61 14.22
CA SER A 73 -9.26 12.32 15.13
C SER A 73 -9.38 13.28 16.32
N THR A 74 -8.33 14.05 16.62
CA THR A 74 -8.26 14.89 17.83
C THR A 74 -8.56 16.37 17.59
N HIS A 75 -8.70 16.77 16.32
CA HIS A 75 -8.98 18.16 15.94
C HIS A 75 -10.12 18.33 14.94
N GLN A 76 -11.00 17.33 14.83
CA GLN A 76 -12.14 17.34 13.91
C GLN A 76 -11.71 17.63 12.46
N CYS A 77 -10.72 16.90 11.96
CA CYS A 77 -10.10 17.17 10.66
C CYS A 77 -11.12 17.17 9.51
N ALA A 78 -11.09 18.21 8.68
CA ALA A 78 -11.99 18.34 7.52
C ALA A 78 -11.88 17.16 6.54
N SER A 79 -10.68 16.60 6.36
CA SER A 79 -10.47 15.44 5.47
C SER A 79 -11.17 14.17 5.95
N LEU A 80 -11.28 13.96 7.27
CA LEU A 80 -12.03 12.84 7.83
C LEU A 80 -13.53 13.01 7.61
N ASN A 81 -14.06 14.23 7.72
CA ASN A 81 -15.47 14.51 7.44
C ASN A 81 -15.82 14.17 5.98
N ILE A 82 -15.00 14.62 5.02
CA ILE A 82 -15.19 14.28 3.59
C ILE A 82 -15.15 12.77 3.36
N ALA A 83 -14.19 12.06 3.97
CA ALA A 83 -14.10 10.60 3.84
C ALA A 83 -15.33 9.89 4.42
N SER A 84 -15.87 10.38 5.54
CA SER A 84 -17.06 9.83 6.19
C SER A 84 -18.33 10.07 5.35
N GLU A 85 -18.50 11.27 4.79
CA GLU A 85 -19.63 11.62 3.93
C GLU A 85 -19.62 10.80 2.63
N ASN A 86 -18.46 10.66 2.00
CA ASN A 86 -18.32 9.83 0.80
C ASN A 86 -18.58 8.35 1.08
N LYS A 87 -18.31 7.86 2.29
CA LYS A 87 -18.68 6.50 2.71
C LYS A 87 -20.19 6.38 2.89
N ALA A 88 -20.84 7.38 3.48
CA ALA A 88 -22.30 7.41 3.65
C ALA A 88 -23.03 7.42 2.29
N LYS A 89 -22.64 8.31 1.38
CA LYS A 89 -23.22 8.41 0.01
C LYS A 89 -23.08 7.10 -0.77
N ARG A 90 -21.92 6.45 -0.70
CA ARG A 90 -21.71 5.14 -1.35
C ARG A 90 -22.60 4.04 -0.76
N ARG A 91 -22.83 4.08 0.56
CA ARG A 91 -23.73 3.14 1.25
C ARG A 91 -25.18 3.35 0.81
N GLU A 92 -25.65 4.58 0.79
CA GLU A 92 -27.01 4.93 0.35
C GLU A 92 -27.26 4.49 -1.11
N MET A 93 -26.32 4.78 -2.01
CA MET A 93 -26.41 4.34 -3.41
C MET A 93 -26.42 2.81 -3.54
N ALA A 94 -25.63 2.10 -2.73
CA ALA A 94 -25.62 0.64 -2.72
C ALA A 94 -26.94 0.05 -2.22
N GLU A 95 -27.52 0.64 -1.18
CA GLU A 95 -28.83 0.24 -0.63
C GLU A 95 -29.95 0.47 -1.67
N GLU A 96 -29.92 1.58 -2.40
CA GLU A 96 -30.88 1.86 -3.48
C GLU A 96 -30.78 0.84 -4.64
N LEU A 97 -29.56 0.49 -5.05
CA LEU A 97 -29.32 -0.54 -6.07
C LEU A 97 -29.87 -1.90 -5.63
N ILE A 98 -29.59 -2.32 -4.38
CA ILE A 98 -30.10 -3.57 -3.83
C ILE A 98 -31.64 -3.59 -3.87
N ALA A 99 -32.29 -2.51 -3.44
CA ALA A 99 -33.75 -2.41 -3.44
C ALA A 99 -34.38 -2.50 -4.85
N LYS A 100 -33.74 -1.88 -5.87
CA LYS A 100 -34.22 -1.94 -7.27
C LYS A 100 -34.17 -3.35 -7.85
N TYR A 101 -33.11 -4.10 -7.57
CA TYR A 101 -32.95 -5.45 -8.12
C TYR A 101 -33.75 -6.52 -7.35
N PHE A 102 -33.98 -6.36 -6.04
CA PHE A 102 -34.72 -7.35 -5.23
C PHE A 102 -36.25 -7.27 -5.40
N LYS A 103 -36.81 -6.12 -5.80
CA LYS A 103 -38.26 -5.98 -6.06
C LYS A 103 -38.73 -6.66 -7.35
N LYS A 104 -37.84 -6.91 -8.30
CA LYS A 104 -38.20 -7.48 -9.62
C LYS A 104 -38.50 -8.99 -9.56
N THR A 105 -38.13 -9.70 -8.49
CA THR A 105 -38.31 -11.16 -8.39
C THR A 105 -39.61 -11.61 -7.73
N ASN A 106 -40.42 -10.70 -7.18
CA ASN A 106 -41.67 -11.04 -6.47
C ASN A 106 -42.95 -10.53 -7.16
N SER A 107 -42.85 -10.00 -8.38
CA SER A 107 -44.00 -9.40 -9.09
C SER A 107 -44.65 -10.31 -10.15
N ASP A 108 -44.10 -11.48 -10.45
CA ASP A 108 -44.66 -12.40 -11.45
C ASP A 108 -44.71 -13.84 -10.89
N THR A 109 -45.50 -14.06 -9.83
CA THR A 109 -45.98 -15.40 -9.49
C THR A 109 -47.45 -15.33 -9.13
N ASN A 110 -48.30 -15.32 -10.17
CA ASN A 110 -49.66 -15.81 -10.05
C ASN A 110 -50.06 -16.44 -11.39
N ASP A 111 -49.46 -17.59 -11.70
CA ASP A 111 -50.14 -18.56 -12.54
C ASP A 111 -49.71 -19.98 -12.16
N ASN A 112 -50.67 -20.74 -11.64
CA ASN A 112 -50.56 -22.16 -11.40
C ASN A 112 -50.72 -22.87 -12.74
N THR A 113 -49.62 -23.19 -13.42
CA THR A 113 -49.66 -24.26 -14.42
C THR A 113 -48.38 -25.08 -14.37
N SER A 114 -48.57 -26.31 -13.90
CA SER A 114 -47.61 -27.40 -13.87
C SER A 114 -47.14 -27.78 -15.27
N THR A 115 -45.87 -27.60 -15.60
CA THR A 115 -45.20 -28.45 -16.62
C THR A 115 -43.69 -28.44 -16.46
N SER A 116 -43.16 -29.64 -16.30
CA SER A 116 -41.75 -30.04 -16.40
C SER A 116 -41.07 -29.55 -17.68
N ALA A 117 -39.81 -29.12 -17.59
CA ALA A 117 -38.83 -29.22 -18.69
C ALA A 117 -37.41 -28.94 -18.14
N THR A 118 -36.56 -29.94 -17.97
CA THR A 118 -35.58 -30.41 -18.98
C THR A 118 -34.77 -29.30 -19.65
N SER A 119 -33.50 -29.26 -19.27
CA SER A 119 -32.33 -29.02 -20.14
C SER A 119 -32.63 -28.64 -21.59
N SER A 120 -32.33 -27.39 -21.95
CA SER A 120 -32.10 -27.02 -23.34
C SER A 120 -30.83 -26.18 -23.46
N LYS A 121 -29.84 -26.89 -24.02
CA LYS A 121 -28.68 -26.37 -24.71
C LYS A 121 -29.16 -25.40 -25.80
N SER A 122 -28.63 -24.18 -25.81
CA SER A 122 -28.68 -23.30 -26.98
C SER A 122 -27.27 -22.88 -27.34
N GLN A 123 -26.71 -23.59 -28.32
CA GLN A 123 -25.58 -23.11 -29.11
C GLN A 123 -26.09 -22.12 -30.15
N SER A 124 -25.43 -20.96 -30.20
CA SER A 124 -24.94 -20.28 -31.42
C SER A 124 -25.14 -18.77 -31.36
N SER A 125 -24.02 -18.06 -31.39
CA SER A 125 -23.75 -17.03 -32.39
C SER A 125 -22.36 -16.44 -32.12
N LEU A 126 -21.56 -16.45 -33.18
CA LEU A 126 -20.27 -15.79 -33.27
C LEU A 126 -20.53 -14.28 -33.21
N THR A 127 -20.48 -13.73 -32.01
CA THR A 127 -20.18 -12.32 -31.80
C THR A 127 -19.02 -12.28 -30.83
N ALA A 128 -17.90 -11.73 -31.27
CA ALA A 128 -16.73 -11.51 -30.45
C ALA A 128 -17.16 -10.73 -29.20
N LYS A 129 -17.33 -11.44 -28.09
CA LYS A 129 -17.52 -10.81 -26.79
C LYS A 129 -16.32 -9.90 -26.59
N PRO A 130 -16.49 -8.59 -26.34
CA PRO A 130 -15.36 -7.79 -25.90
C PRO A 130 -14.79 -8.51 -24.68
N LYS A 131 -13.50 -8.84 -24.70
CA LYS A 131 -12.80 -9.38 -23.52
C LYS A 131 -12.93 -8.31 -22.45
N LYS A 132 -14.03 -8.35 -21.67
CA LYS A 132 -14.17 -7.52 -20.47
C LYS A 132 -12.92 -7.82 -19.66
N LYS A 133 -12.06 -6.82 -19.47
CA LYS A 133 -10.88 -6.92 -18.60
C LYS A 133 -11.37 -7.64 -17.34
N GLY A 134 -10.86 -8.84 -17.11
CA GLY A 134 -11.39 -9.72 -16.07
C GLY A 134 -11.38 -8.99 -14.74
N ASN A 135 -12.43 -9.17 -13.92
CA ASN A 135 -12.45 -8.59 -12.59
C ASN A 135 -11.13 -8.92 -11.88
N LYS A 136 -10.43 -7.92 -11.33
CA LYS A 136 -9.13 -8.07 -10.64
C LYS A 136 -9.14 -9.19 -9.59
N MET A 137 -10.30 -9.40 -8.95
CA MET A 137 -10.51 -10.49 -8.01
C MET A 137 -10.34 -11.89 -8.65
N ILE A 138 -10.82 -12.10 -9.87
CA ILE A 138 -10.73 -13.39 -10.58
C ILE A 138 -9.26 -13.69 -10.93
N GLU A 139 -8.48 -12.68 -11.28
CA GLU A 139 -7.04 -12.82 -11.53
C GLU A 139 -6.28 -13.19 -10.24
N VAL A 140 -6.58 -12.52 -9.13
CA VAL A 140 -6.02 -12.87 -7.81
C VAL A 140 -6.43 -14.28 -7.38
N MET A 141 -7.68 -14.69 -7.61
CA MET A 141 -8.13 -16.05 -7.31
C MET A 141 -7.40 -17.10 -8.16
N LYS A 142 -7.19 -16.82 -9.45
CA LYS A 142 -6.40 -17.70 -10.34
C LYS A 142 -4.94 -17.80 -9.88
N LEU A 143 -4.33 -16.67 -9.53
CA LEU A 143 -2.97 -16.63 -8.99
C LEU A 143 -2.85 -17.49 -7.74
N LYS A 144 -3.73 -17.26 -6.75
CA LYS A 144 -3.77 -18.02 -5.49
C LYS A 144 -4.03 -19.51 -5.70
N SER A 145 -4.86 -19.88 -6.68
CA SER A 145 -5.19 -21.28 -6.97
C SER A 145 -4.03 -22.06 -7.59
N LYS A 146 -3.15 -21.38 -8.35
CA LYS A 146 -2.04 -22.01 -9.08
C LYS A 146 -0.69 -21.84 -8.37
N ALA A 147 -0.60 -20.92 -7.41
CA ALA A 147 0.65 -20.58 -6.76
C ALA A 147 1.24 -21.77 -6.00
N GLN A 148 2.52 -22.04 -6.22
CA GLN A 148 3.27 -23.11 -5.56
C GLN A 148 4.32 -22.53 -4.59
N GLY A 149 4.60 -23.24 -3.52
CA GLY A 149 5.51 -22.79 -2.46
C GLY A 149 5.45 -23.68 -1.23
N ASP A 150 6.14 -23.28 -0.17
CA ASP A 150 6.26 -24.07 1.06
C ASP A 150 4.94 -24.09 1.86
N SER A 151 4.31 -25.27 2.00
CA SER A 151 3.04 -25.45 2.71
C SER A 151 3.08 -25.01 4.19
N SER A 152 4.28 -24.96 4.79
CA SER A 152 4.53 -24.51 6.15
C SER A 152 4.19 -23.04 6.40
N ILE A 153 3.99 -22.22 5.36
CA ILE A 153 3.66 -20.80 5.50
C ILE A 153 2.14 -20.66 5.69
N PRO A 154 1.65 -20.06 6.80
CA PRO A 154 0.21 -19.81 7.01
C PRO A 154 -0.36 -18.85 5.97
N MET A 155 -1.66 -19.00 5.60
CA MET A 155 -2.29 -18.20 4.54
C MET A 155 -2.15 -16.68 4.73
N ASP A 156 -2.22 -16.18 5.97
CA ASP A 156 -2.12 -14.75 6.29
C ASP A 156 -0.74 -14.16 6.03
N SER A 157 0.31 -14.98 6.05
CA SER A 157 1.69 -14.54 5.80
C SER A 157 2.14 -14.81 4.36
N ARG A 158 1.26 -15.36 3.50
CA ARG A 158 1.59 -15.66 2.10
C ARG A 158 1.51 -14.40 1.24
N LEU A 159 2.63 -14.04 0.65
CA LEU A 159 2.74 -13.09 -0.46
C LEU A 159 2.72 -13.88 -1.78
N PHE A 160 1.76 -13.59 -2.66
CA PHE A 160 1.62 -14.28 -3.95
C PHE A 160 2.24 -13.43 -5.05
N LEU A 161 3.20 -14.00 -5.78
CA LEU A 161 3.92 -13.32 -6.86
C LEU A 161 3.84 -14.14 -8.15
N ASN A 162 3.79 -13.47 -9.29
CA ASN A 162 4.02 -14.12 -10.57
C ASN A 162 5.50 -14.02 -10.89
N VAL A 163 6.19 -15.16 -10.89
CA VAL A 163 7.63 -15.21 -11.17
C VAL A 163 7.81 -15.43 -12.67
N GLU A 164 8.43 -14.45 -13.30
CA GLU A 164 8.79 -14.50 -14.71
C GLU A 164 10.27 -14.90 -14.84
N PHE A 165 10.50 -15.98 -15.58
CA PHE A 165 11.85 -16.46 -15.86
C PHE A 165 12.21 -16.00 -17.27
N LEU A 166 13.21 -15.12 -17.38
CA LEU A 166 13.61 -14.59 -18.69
C LEU A 166 14.17 -15.71 -19.58
N ASN A 167 13.99 -15.52 -20.90
CA ASN A 167 14.06 -16.47 -22.03
C ASN A 167 15.28 -17.44 -22.14
N ASN A 168 16.24 -17.40 -21.22
CA ASN A 168 17.41 -18.29 -21.19
C ASN A 168 17.23 -19.52 -20.29
N SER A 169 16.07 -19.71 -19.66
CA SER A 169 15.72 -20.92 -18.92
C SER A 169 14.56 -21.66 -19.59
N ASN A 170 14.60 -22.99 -19.62
CA ASN A 170 13.53 -23.84 -20.18
C ASN A 170 12.25 -23.84 -19.31
N VAL A 171 12.08 -22.86 -18.43
CA VAL A 171 11.04 -22.85 -17.39
C VAL A 171 10.00 -21.79 -17.72
N VAL A 172 8.75 -22.24 -17.82
CA VAL A 172 7.59 -21.36 -18.06
C VAL A 172 7.28 -20.55 -16.80
N ASN A 173 6.86 -19.29 -16.99
CA ASN A 173 6.38 -18.41 -15.94
C ASN A 173 5.41 -19.11 -14.98
N LYS A 174 5.69 -18.97 -13.68
CA LYS A 174 5.01 -19.75 -12.66
C LYS A 174 4.59 -18.87 -11.48
N PRO A 175 3.33 -18.95 -11.04
CA PRO A 175 2.91 -18.27 -9.83
C PRO A 175 3.48 -18.99 -8.61
N MET A 176 4.03 -18.22 -7.67
CA MET A 176 4.62 -18.74 -6.44
C MET A 176 4.15 -17.95 -5.23
N PHE A 177 4.26 -18.53 -4.03
CA PHE A 177 3.98 -17.82 -2.78
C PHE A 177 5.14 -17.91 -1.78
N PHE A 178 5.38 -16.81 -1.07
CA PHE A 178 6.48 -16.64 -0.13
C PHE A 178 6.00 -16.05 1.18
N ASN A 179 6.83 -16.09 2.21
CA ASN A 179 6.51 -15.40 3.46
C ASN A 179 6.79 -13.91 3.31
N LYS A 180 5.84 -13.06 3.70
CA LYS A 180 5.97 -11.60 3.67
C LYS A 180 7.20 -11.06 4.41
N ASN A 181 7.69 -11.79 5.41
CA ASN A 181 8.84 -11.39 6.22
C ASN A 181 10.19 -11.91 5.69
N TRP A 182 10.22 -12.59 4.54
CA TRP A 182 11.49 -13.05 3.96
C TRP A 182 12.24 -11.92 3.26
N THR A 183 13.56 -11.95 3.36
CA THR A 183 14.43 -11.08 2.58
C THR A 183 14.40 -11.46 1.11
N ILE A 184 14.64 -10.48 0.24
CA ILE A 184 14.68 -10.69 -1.22
C ILE A 184 15.68 -11.78 -1.63
N GLY A 185 16.86 -11.83 -0.99
CA GLY A 185 17.86 -12.87 -1.25
C GLY A 185 17.33 -14.28 -0.99
N LYS A 186 16.64 -14.48 0.14
CA LYS A 186 16.03 -15.78 0.48
C LYS A 186 14.91 -16.17 -0.50
N VAL A 187 14.14 -15.19 -0.98
CA VAL A 187 13.13 -15.41 -2.02
C VAL A 187 13.79 -15.83 -3.32
N LEU A 188 14.84 -15.13 -3.74
CA LEU A 188 15.60 -15.45 -4.96
C LEU A 188 16.26 -16.82 -4.90
N ASP A 189 16.83 -17.21 -3.77
CA ASP A 189 17.40 -18.55 -3.60
C ASP A 189 16.34 -19.64 -3.75
N LYS A 190 15.14 -19.42 -3.17
CA LYS A 190 14.01 -20.34 -3.31
C LYS A 190 13.48 -20.41 -4.74
N VAL A 191 13.35 -19.26 -5.41
CA VAL A 191 12.98 -19.18 -6.83
C VAL A 191 14.01 -19.89 -7.71
N ALA A 192 15.30 -19.73 -7.42
CA ALA A 192 16.39 -20.35 -8.17
C ALA A 192 16.38 -21.88 -8.03
N ILE A 193 16.13 -22.40 -6.82
CA ILE A 193 15.92 -23.84 -6.58
C ILE A 193 14.75 -24.36 -7.42
N GLU A 194 13.62 -23.65 -7.40
CA GLU A 194 12.40 -24.08 -8.08
C GLU A 194 12.50 -23.98 -9.60
N GLY A 195 13.18 -22.94 -10.09
CA GLY A 195 13.48 -22.72 -11.51
C GLY A 195 14.67 -23.52 -12.02
N LYS A 196 15.37 -24.28 -11.16
CA LYS A 196 16.65 -24.94 -11.48
C LYS A 196 17.67 -23.98 -12.13
N ILE A 197 17.63 -22.71 -11.75
CA ILE A 197 18.53 -21.66 -12.23
C ILE A 197 19.69 -21.56 -11.24
N ARG A 198 20.91 -21.45 -11.75
CA ARG A 198 22.07 -21.17 -10.89
C ARG A 198 22.05 -19.70 -10.50
N ASN A 199 21.76 -19.41 -9.23
CA ASN A 199 21.85 -18.05 -8.68
C ASN A 199 23.32 -17.62 -8.66
N VAL A 200 23.69 -16.71 -9.56
CA VAL A 200 25.04 -16.10 -9.63
C VAL A 200 25.03 -14.63 -9.24
N ASN A 201 23.97 -14.13 -8.58
CA ASN A 201 23.80 -12.71 -8.22
C ASN A 201 24.93 -12.14 -7.35
N ASN A 202 25.76 -12.99 -6.73
CA ASN A 202 26.93 -12.58 -5.96
C ASN A 202 28.18 -12.32 -6.83
N ARG A 203 28.12 -12.49 -8.16
CA ARG A 203 29.26 -12.40 -9.08
C ARG A 203 29.04 -11.44 -10.27
N ILE A 204 27.86 -10.84 -10.38
CA ILE A 204 27.48 -10.00 -11.52
C ILE A 204 27.76 -8.53 -11.16
N ALA A 205 28.45 -7.80 -12.05
CA ALA A 205 28.60 -6.35 -11.93
C ALA A 205 27.26 -5.64 -12.22
N VAL A 206 27.10 -4.41 -11.73
CA VAL A 206 25.82 -3.65 -11.70
C VAL A 206 25.17 -3.46 -13.09
N ASP A 207 25.92 -3.62 -14.17
CA ASP A 207 25.53 -3.24 -15.55
C ASP A 207 25.32 -4.42 -16.54
N ASP A 208 25.18 -5.66 -16.08
CA ASP A 208 25.06 -6.82 -16.98
C ASP A 208 23.59 -7.17 -17.34
N PRO A 209 23.23 -7.32 -18.64
CA PRO A 209 21.88 -7.69 -19.09
C PRO A 209 21.40 -9.10 -18.69
N ASP A 210 22.26 -9.94 -18.12
CA ASP A 210 21.92 -11.32 -17.70
C ASP A 210 21.27 -11.43 -16.30
N LYS A 211 20.69 -10.33 -15.77
CA LYS A 211 19.85 -10.38 -14.55
C LYS A 211 18.68 -11.34 -14.78
N SER A 212 18.74 -12.48 -14.11
CA SER A 212 17.99 -13.69 -14.48
C SER A 212 16.58 -13.79 -13.89
N CYS A 213 16.12 -12.83 -13.08
CA CYS A 213 14.79 -12.87 -12.45
C CYS A 213 14.23 -11.46 -12.20
N GLU A 214 13.06 -11.14 -12.79
CA GLU A 214 12.24 -9.98 -12.42
C GLU A 214 11.03 -10.46 -11.60
N LEU A 215 10.76 -9.82 -10.46
CA LEU A 215 9.59 -10.12 -9.63
C LEU A 215 8.53 -9.05 -9.86
N LEU A 216 7.45 -9.41 -10.53
CA LEU A 216 6.30 -8.53 -10.76
C LEU A 216 5.28 -8.71 -9.63
N GLU A 217 5.20 -7.72 -8.75
CA GLU A 217 4.04 -7.58 -7.85
C GLU A 217 2.89 -6.93 -8.65
N SER A 218 1.63 -7.30 -8.35
CA SER A 218 0.47 -6.86 -9.12
C SER A 218 0.20 -5.35 -8.99
N GLY A 219 0.96 -4.52 -9.72
CA GLY A 219 0.76 -3.08 -9.80
C GLY A 219 1.99 -2.28 -10.24
N ASP A 220 3.20 -2.72 -9.87
CA ASP A 220 4.45 -2.03 -10.21
C ASP A 220 5.55 -3.05 -10.53
N ALA A 221 6.25 -2.81 -11.64
CA ALA A 221 7.42 -3.59 -12.00
C ALA A 221 8.56 -3.28 -11.01
N ILE A 222 8.97 -4.27 -10.23
CA ILE A 222 10.15 -4.14 -9.40
C ILE A 222 11.37 -4.36 -10.31
N ARG A 223 11.88 -3.28 -10.89
CA ARG A 223 13.17 -3.25 -11.58
C ARG A 223 14.27 -3.10 -10.53
N PHE A 224 15.21 -4.04 -10.50
CA PHE A 224 16.48 -3.93 -9.77
C PHE A 224 17.64 -3.93 -10.74
#